data_AF-A0A2E4YCF6-F1
#
_entry.id   AF-A0A2E4YCF6-F1
#
_cell.length_a   1.000
_cell.length_b   1.000
_cell.length_c   1.000
_cell.angle_alpha   90.00
_cell.angle_beta   90.00
_cell.angle_gamma   90.00
#
_symmetry.space_group_name_H-M   'P 1'
#
loop_
_entity.id
_entity.type
_entity.pdbx_description
1 polymer ?
#
loop_
_entity_poly.entity_id
_entity_poly.type
_entity_poly.pdbx_seq_one_letter_code
_entity_poly.pdbx_strand_id
1 'polypeptide(L)'
;MHQAARWEKNIEYLKEYFASGGDVNLKTSSWFYPEYAGNTLLHDAVEGGNIEAVKLLIENEADLNRLSNAGRAPMDLAVKLDDNALADLLRKNGAKTAGELKAEGK
;
A
#
# COMPACT_ATOMS: atom_id res chain seq x y z
N MET A 1 9.09 17.56 -4.30
CA MET A 1 7.67 17.85 -4.60
C MET A 1 6.96 16.52 -4.81
N HIS A 2 6.31 15.96 -3.78
CA HIS A 2 5.42 14.81 -3.97
C HIS A 2 4.13 15.35 -4.59
N GLN A 3 3.98 15.18 -5.89
CA GLN A 3 2.73 15.51 -6.59
C GLN A 3 1.68 14.47 -6.21
N ALA A 4 0.97 14.72 -5.11
CA ALA A 4 -0.28 14.04 -4.75
C ALA A 4 -1.46 14.46 -5.64
N ALA A 5 -1.19 15.00 -6.82
CA ALA A 5 -2.20 15.36 -7.80
C ALA A 5 -2.11 14.35 -8.96
N ARG A 6 -3.18 13.56 -9.10
CA ARG A 6 -3.49 12.61 -10.18
C ARG A 6 -2.83 11.23 -10.13
N TRP A 7 -3.45 10.38 -9.34
CA TRP A 7 -3.37 8.93 -9.44
C TRP A 7 -4.22 8.35 -10.59
N GLU A 8 -4.60 9.17 -11.57
CA GLU A 8 -5.34 8.73 -12.77
C GLU A 8 -4.44 7.99 -13.78
N LYS A 9 -3.11 8.02 -13.59
CA LYS A 9 -2.09 7.27 -14.37
C LYS A 9 -1.22 6.35 -13.50
N ASN A 10 -1.79 5.82 -12.41
CA ASN A 10 -1.06 5.15 -11.34
C ASN A 10 -0.12 4.01 -11.78
N ILE A 11 -0.47 3.24 -12.80
CA ILE A 11 0.35 2.08 -13.22
C ILE A 11 1.56 2.51 -14.04
N GLU A 12 1.42 3.48 -14.92
CA GLU A 12 2.52 3.96 -15.77
C GLU A 12 3.61 4.62 -14.92
N TYR A 13 3.18 5.42 -13.94
CA TYR A 13 4.09 6.04 -12.97
C TYR A 13 4.80 4.99 -12.10
N LEU A 14 4.09 3.98 -11.60
CA LEU A 14 4.71 2.89 -10.85
C LEU A 14 5.77 2.16 -11.68
N LYS A 15 5.47 1.87 -12.95
CA LYS A 15 6.43 1.24 -13.87
C LYS A 15 7.68 2.11 -14.08
N GLU A 16 7.51 3.40 -14.30
CA GLU A 16 8.63 4.34 -14.46
C GLU A 16 9.44 4.47 -13.16
N TYR A 17 8.77 4.52 -12.02
CA TYR A 17 9.40 4.56 -10.70
C TYR A 17 10.26 3.31 -10.45
N PHE A 18 9.74 2.11 -10.71
CA PHE A 18 10.52 0.87 -10.61
C PHE A 18 11.64 0.80 -11.64
N ALA A 19 11.41 1.27 -12.88
CA ALA A 19 12.45 1.36 -13.90
C ALA A 19 13.59 2.32 -13.49
N SER A 20 13.28 3.35 -12.69
CA SER A 20 14.26 4.28 -12.13
C SER A 20 15.03 3.72 -10.91
N GLY A 21 14.70 2.51 -10.44
CA GLY A 21 15.27 1.90 -9.24
C GLY A 21 14.63 2.41 -7.95
N GLY A 22 13.37 2.85 -8.01
CA GLY A 22 12.61 3.31 -6.87
C GLY A 22 12.33 2.22 -5.84
N ASP A 23 12.34 2.57 -4.56
CA ASP A 23 12.02 1.65 -3.45
C ASP A 23 10.50 1.43 -3.35
N VAL A 24 10.06 0.21 -3.62
CA VAL A 24 8.65 -0.21 -3.56
C VAL A 24 8.01 0.00 -2.18
N ASN A 25 8.81 0.03 -1.12
CA ASN A 25 8.37 0.15 0.25
C ASN A 25 8.50 1.57 0.82
N LEU A 26 8.75 2.55 -0.05
CA LEU A 26 8.88 3.95 0.35
C LEU A 26 7.62 4.42 1.08
N LYS A 27 7.83 5.01 2.25
CA LYS A 27 6.77 5.63 3.05
C LYS A 27 6.60 7.09 2.65
N THR A 28 5.36 7.52 2.38
CA THR A 28 5.05 8.94 2.18
C THR A 28 5.37 9.70 3.46
N SER A 29 5.92 10.90 3.32
CA SER A 29 6.11 11.82 4.44
C SER A 29 5.18 13.01 4.22
N SER A 30 3.97 12.93 4.77
CA SER A 30 3.04 14.07 4.79
C SER A 30 3.20 14.84 6.09
N TRP A 31 3.79 16.03 6.02
CA TRP A 31 3.88 16.93 7.18
C TRP A 31 2.54 17.61 7.51
N PHE A 32 1.64 17.70 6.53
CA PHE A 32 0.37 18.44 6.66
C PHE A 32 -0.83 17.53 6.99
N TYR A 33 -0.77 16.25 6.65
CA TYR A 33 -1.86 15.28 6.85
C TYR A 33 -1.32 14.01 7.55
N PRO A 34 -1.26 14.00 8.89
CA PRO A 34 -0.58 12.96 9.66
C PRO A 34 -1.24 11.58 9.55
N GLU A 35 -2.53 11.51 9.20
CA GLU A 35 -3.21 10.22 9.01
C GLU A 35 -2.81 9.54 7.69
N TYR A 36 -2.42 10.32 6.68
CA TYR A 36 -1.87 9.84 5.41
C TYR A 36 -0.33 9.77 5.42
N ALA A 37 0.29 10.22 6.51
CA ALA A 37 1.73 10.12 6.67
C ALA A 37 2.13 8.65 6.89
N GLY A 38 3.20 8.24 6.22
CA GLY A 38 3.79 6.92 6.36
C GLY A 38 3.13 5.83 5.52
N ASN A 39 2.13 6.14 4.71
CA ASN A 39 1.57 5.19 3.75
C ASN A 39 2.66 4.71 2.78
N THR A 40 2.56 3.47 2.30
CA THR A 40 3.39 2.98 1.19
C THR A 40 2.61 3.04 -0.11
N LEU A 41 3.30 2.86 -1.25
CA LEU A 41 2.65 2.70 -2.56
C LEU A 41 1.53 1.64 -2.54
N LEU A 42 1.65 0.64 -1.68
CA LEU A 42 0.63 -0.40 -1.49
C LEU A 42 -0.58 0.07 -0.68
N HIS A 43 -0.39 0.88 0.37
CA HIS A 43 -1.54 1.48 1.08
C HIS A 43 -2.35 2.35 0.13
N ASP A 44 -1.63 3.11 -0.66
CA ASP A 44 -2.12 4.03 -1.67
C ASP A 44 -2.88 3.28 -2.78
N ALA A 45 -2.28 2.25 -3.38
CA ALA A 45 -2.95 1.39 -4.35
C ALA A 45 -4.22 0.73 -3.80
N VAL A 46 -4.20 0.36 -2.51
CA VAL A 46 -5.35 -0.24 -1.84
C VAL A 46 -6.45 0.78 -1.56
N GLU A 47 -6.10 1.97 -1.08
CA GLU A 47 -7.03 3.06 -0.83
C GLU A 47 -7.73 3.52 -2.10
N GLY A 48 -7.02 3.49 -3.23
CA GLY A 48 -7.58 3.77 -4.55
C GLY A 48 -8.36 2.60 -5.18
N GLY A 49 -8.47 1.43 -4.54
CA GLY A 49 -9.12 0.24 -5.11
C GLY A 49 -8.47 -0.27 -6.39
N ASN A 50 -7.19 0.03 -6.61
CA ASN A 50 -6.52 -0.18 -7.88
C ASN A 50 -5.83 -1.55 -7.92
N ILE A 51 -6.61 -2.59 -8.26
CA ILE A 51 -6.17 -3.99 -8.27
C ILE A 51 -4.92 -4.20 -9.14
N GLU A 52 -4.82 -3.54 -10.29
CA GLU A 52 -3.65 -3.68 -11.18
C GLU A 52 -2.39 -3.08 -10.55
N ALA A 53 -2.50 -1.93 -9.87
CA ALA A 53 -1.39 -1.37 -9.11
C ALA A 53 -0.96 -2.30 -7.97
N VAL A 54 -1.91 -2.90 -7.25
CA VAL A 54 -1.62 -3.89 -6.18
C VAL A 54 -0.88 -5.11 -6.75
N LYS A 55 -1.30 -5.64 -7.89
CA LYS A 55 -0.60 -6.76 -8.55
C LYS A 55 0.83 -6.39 -8.94
N LEU A 56 1.03 -5.23 -9.56
CA LEU A 56 2.36 -4.76 -9.95
C LEU A 56 3.28 -4.60 -8.73
N LEU A 57 2.74 -4.10 -7.62
CA LEU A 57 3.48 -3.96 -6.37
C LEU A 57 3.88 -5.32 -5.79
N ILE A 58 2.96 -6.29 -5.78
CA ILE A 58 3.24 -7.67 -5.37
C ILE A 58 4.34 -8.29 -6.26
N GLU A 59 4.27 -8.08 -7.58
CA GLU A 59 5.30 -8.56 -8.53
C GLU A 59 6.68 -7.93 -8.29
N ASN A 60 6.72 -6.71 -7.75
CA ASN A 60 7.96 -6.01 -7.38
C ASN A 60 8.34 -6.24 -5.90
N GLU A 61 7.88 -7.33 -5.29
CA GLU A 61 8.24 -7.73 -3.92
C GLU A 61 7.87 -6.67 -2.85
N ALA A 62 6.75 -5.96 -3.03
CA ALA A 62 6.23 -5.05 -2.02
C ALA A 62 5.96 -5.75 -0.70
N ASP A 63 6.34 -5.11 0.42
CA ASP A 63 6.04 -5.58 1.77
C ASP A 63 4.56 -5.34 2.09
N LEU A 64 3.79 -6.43 2.00
CA LEU A 64 2.35 -6.45 2.26
C LEU A 64 1.98 -6.20 3.73
N ASN A 65 2.94 -6.33 4.63
CA ASN A 65 2.76 -6.23 6.08
C ASN A 65 3.36 -4.93 6.64
N ARG A 66 3.89 -4.06 5.76
CA ARG A 66 4.43 -2.77 6.16
C ARG A 66 3.33 -1.94 6.79
N LEU A 67 3.54 -1.46 8.01
CA LEU A 67 2.58 -0.58 8.68
C LEU A 67 2.82 0.87 8.30
N SER A 68 1.74 1.61 8.02
CA SER A 68 1.74 3.07 7.95
C SER A 68 2.14 3.72 9.28
N ASN A 69 2.39 5.04 9.34
CA ASN A 69 2.70 5.69 10.62
C ASN A 69 1.51 5.69 11.58
N ALA A 70 0.29 5.54 11.05
CA ALA A 70 -0.93 5.30 11.84
C ALA A 70 -1.02 3.86 12.38
N GLY A 71 -0.04 2.99 12.08
CA GLY A 71 -0.04 1.59 12.51
C GLY A 71 -1.06 0.72 11.80
N ARG A 72 -1.51 1.12 10.61
CA ARG A 72 -2.43 0.37 9.75
C ARG A 72 -1.64 -0.42 8.72
N ALA A 73 -2.03 -1.66 8.46
CA ALA A 73 -1.54 -2.46 7.34
C ALA A 73 -2.38 -2.20 6.08
N PRO A 74 -1.86 -2.52 4.87
CA PRO A 74 -2.63 -2.48 3.64
C PRO A 74 -3.92 -3.30 3.73
N MET A 75 -3.87 -4.47 4.37
CA MET A 75 -5.07 -5.29 4.62
C MET A 75 -6.15 -4.56 5.43
N ASP A 76 -5.76 -3.77 6.43
CA ASP A 76 -6.73 -3.02 7.24
C ASP A 76 -7.49 -1.99 6.39
N LEU A 77 -6.83 -1.41 5.38
CA LEU A 77 -7.47 -0.50 4.43
C LEU A 77 -8.45 -1.25 3.52
N ALA A 78 -8.06 -2.39 2.97
CA ALA A 78 -8.94 -3.20 2.12
C ALA A 78 -10.21 -3.64 2.87
N VAL A 79 -10.06 -4.08 4.13
CA VAL A 79 -11.19 -4.44 5.00
C VAL A 79 -12.06 -3.21 5.32
N LYS A 80 -11.46 -2.05 5.60
CA LYS A 80 -12.21 -0.81 5.88
C LYS A 80 -13.02 -0.33 4.67
N LEU A 81 -12.53 -0.58 3.46
CA LEU A 81 -13.19 -0.22 2.20
C LEU A 81 -14.27 -1.22 1.80
N ASP A 82 -14.42 -2.34 2.53
CA ASP A 82 -15.31 -3.46 2.20
C ASP A 82 -15.02 -4.06 0.81
N ASP A 83 -13.78 -3.93 0.34
CA ASP A 83 -13.34 -4.47 -0.94
C ASP A 83 -12.82 -5.90 -0.75
N ASN A 84 -13.77 -6.85 -0.78
CA ASN A 84 -13.48 -8.27 -0.61
C ASN A 84 -12.52 -8.81 -1.67
N ALA A 85 -12.59 -8.33 -2.91
CA ALA A 85 -11.72 -8.80 -3.98
C ALA A 85 -10.26 -8.41 -3.72
N LEU A 86 -10.05 -7.19 -3.24
CA LEU A 86 -8.73 -6.67 -2.90
C LEU A 86 -8.19 -7.31 -1.62
N ALA A 87 -9.04 -7.49 -0.61
CA ALA A 87 -8.70 -8.20 0.63
C ALA A 87 -8.27 -9.65 0.34
N ASP A 88 -9.01 -10.36 -0.52
CA ASP A 88 -8.67 -11.71 -0.94
C ASP A 88 -7.34 -11.77 -1.70
N LEU A 89 -7.09 -10.81 -2.61
CA LEU A 89 -5.84 -10.72 -3.34
C LEU A 89 -4.65 -10.54 -2.39
N LEU A 90 -4.76 -9.60 -1.44
CA LEU A 90 -3.75 -9.36 -0.43
C LEU A 90 -3.54 -10.59 0.46
N ARG A 91 -4.62 -11.21 0.95
CA ARG A 91 -4.56 -12.36 1.87
C ARG A 91 -3.95 -13.58 1.20
N LYS A 92 -4.26 -13.80 -0.07
CA LYS A 92 -3.68 -14.87 -0.89
C LYS A 92 -2.17 -14.73 -1.05
N ASN A 93 -1.66 -13.50 -1.04
CA ASN A 93 -0.23 -13.21 -1.09
C ASN A 93 0.43 -13.11 0.31
N GLY A 94 -0.30 -13.46 1.38
CA GLY A 94 0.24 -13.49 2.74
C GLY A 94 0.18 -12.15 3.49
N ALA A 95 -0.59 -11.19 3.00
CA ALA A 95 -0.86 -9.96 3.74
C ALA A 95 -1.71 -10.25 4.99
N LYS A 96 -1.36 -9.58 6.09
CA LYS A 96 -2.03 -9.69 7.38
C LYS A 96 -2.53 -8.32 7.84
N THR A 97 -3.56 -8.33 8.67
CA THR A 97 -4.04 -7.13 9.37
C THR A 97 -3.01 -6.68 10.41
N ALA A 98 -3.02 -5.39 10.79
CA ALA A 98 -2.14 -4.93 11.86
C ALA A 98 -2.41 -5.64 13.19
N GLY A 99 -3.65 -6.10 13.42
CA GLY A 99 -4.01 -6.92 14.58
C GLY A 99 -3.30 -8.27 14.60
N GLU A 100 -3.29 -8.98 13.47
CA GLU A 100 -2.59 -10.26 13.30
C GLU A 100 -1.07 -10.09 13.45
N LEU A 101 -0.49 -9.04 12.85
CA LEU A 101 0.96 -8.75 12.97
C LEU A 101 1.38 -8.45 14.41
N LYS A 102 0.54 -7.78 15.18
CA LYS A 102 0.78 -7.53 16.61
C LYS A 102 0.64 -8.79 17.47
N ALA A 103 -0.21 -9.75 17.06
CA ALA A 103 -0.41 -11.01 17.77
C ALA A 103 0.78 -11.97 17.61
N GLU A 104 1.50 -11.90 16.48
CA GLU A 104 2.69 -12.75 16.21
C GLU A 104 3.97 -12.23 16.88
N GLY A 105 4.01 -10.96 17.27
CA GLY A 105 5.17 -10.35 17.94
C GLY A 105 5.18 -10.46 19.46
N LYS A 106 4.40 -11.38 20.05
CA LYS A 106 4.22 -11.54 21.51
C LYS A 106 4.78 -12.85 22.04
#